data_AF-A0A8J2KTX5-F1
#
_entry.id   AF-A0A8J2KTX5-F1
#
_cell.length_a   1.000
_cell.length_b   1.000
_cell.length_c   1.000
_cell.angle_alpha   90.00
_cell.angle_beta   90.00
_cell.angle_gamma   90.00
#
_symmetry.space_group_name_H-M   'P 1'
#
loop_
_entity.id
_entity.type
_entity.pdbx_description
1 polymer ?
#
loop_
_entity_poly.entity_id
_entity_poly.type
_entity_poly.pdbx_seq_one_letter_code
_entity_poly.pdbx_strand_id
1 'polypeptide(L)'
;ILTEPTLAPKYFRDLNFLSRDNLSVVIEQLVMIAVEKYQKLTDVSRNQLVWIVRELVRAGINSVDLLCWNLMRQIAGGDVSNRNLWLAESMLDIYSENRSWLEKYPILIASVIYTYLRILEDHTSPNLGSLKQKEVNFLVGIIRNHFTDVCM
;
A
#
# COMPACT_ATOMS: atom_id res chain seq x y z
N ILE A 1 -7.12 9.97 -13.72
CA ILE A 1 -7.08 8.78 -12.82
C ILE A 1 -7.29 9.17 -11.35
N LEU A 2 -6.52 10.12 -10.80
CA LEU A 2 -6.62 10.49 -9.37
C LEU A 2 -7.87 11.29 -9.00
N THR A 3 -8.46 12.03 -9.94
CA THR A 3 -9.59 12.95 -9.66
C THR A 3 -10.94 12.48 -10.18
N GLU A 4 -10.96 11.53 -11.13
CA GLU A 4 -12.17 11.06 -11.80
C GLU A 4 -12.30 9.54 -11.67
N PRO A 5 -12.88 9.02 -10.56
CA PRO A 5 -12.98 7.58 -10.30
C PRO A 5 -13.71 6.80 -11.40
N THR A 6 -14.76 7.37 -11.98
CA THR A 6 -15.59 6.72 -13.00
C THR A 6 -14.83 6.45 -14.30
N LEU A 7 -13.90 7.34 -14.66
CA LEU A 7 -13.10 7.24 -15.88
C LEU A 7 -11.72 6.62 -15.62
N ALA A 8 -11.35 6.41 -14.36
CA ALA A 8 -10.05 5.87 -13.97
C ALA A 8 -9.70 4.51 -14.61
N PRO A 9 -10.61 3.51 -14.70
CA PRO A 9 -10.30 2.23 -15.36
C PRO A 9 -9.99 2.39 -16.86
N LYS A 10 -10.74 3.26 -17.53
CA LYS A 10 -10.50 3.58 -18.95
C LYS A 10 -9.14 4.26 -19.12
N TYR A 11 -8.89 5.32 -18.35
CA TYR A 11 -7.63 6.05 -18.42
C TYR A 11 -6.41 5.19 -18.05
N PHE A 12 -6.52 4.26 -17.10
CA PHE A 12 -5.44 3.35 -16.77
C PHE A 12 -5.14 2.38 -17.91
N ARG A 13 -6.17 1.88 -18.60
CA ARG A 13 -5.99 1.04 -19.80
C ARG A 13 -5.32 1.82 -20.93
N ASP A 14 -5.80 3.03 -21.21
CA ASP A 14 -5.25 3.89 -22.25
C ASP A 14 -3.78 4.24 -21.92
N LEU A 15 -3.48 4.52 -20.66
CA LEU A 15 -2.12 4.81 -20.18
C LEU A 15 -1.17 3.62 -20.37
N ASN A 16 -1.59 2.40 -20.02
CA ASN A 16 -0.80 1.19 -20.26
C ASN A 16 -0.54 0.96 -21.75
N PHE A 17 -1.53 1.22 -22.61
CA PHE A 17 -1.39 1.04 -24.05
C PHE A 17 -0.44 2.07 -24.69
N LEU A 18 -0.44 3.30 -24.19
CA LEU A 18 0.34 4.41 -24.75
C LEU A 18 1.76 4.52 -24.18
N SER A 19 2.02 3.95 -22.99
CA SER A 19 3.31 4.04 -22.33
C SER A 19 4.41 3.33 -23.13
N ARG A 20 5.56 4.00 -23.24
CA ARG A 20 6.78 3.48 -23.89
C ARG A 20 7.88 3.12 -22.89
N ASP A 21 7.69 3.50 -21.63
CA ASP A 21 8.66 3.44 -20.54
C ASP A 21 8.19 2.51 -19.42
N ASN A 22 7.20 1.65 -19.69
CA ASN A 22 6.58 0.76 -18.70
C ASN A 22 6.09 1.51 -17.44
N LEU A 23 5.50 2.69 -17.65
CA LEU A 23 4.96 3.59 -16.62
C LEU A 23 5.99 4.17 -15.64
N SER A 24 7.28 4.09 -15.94
CA SER A 24 8.35 4.56 -15.04
C SER A 24 8.15 6.01 -14.58
N VAL A 25 7.89 6.94 -15.51
CA VAL A 25 7.65 8.36 -15.17
C VAL A 25 6.38 8.53 -14.34
N VAL A 26 5.33 7.75 -14.62
CA VAL A 26 4.08 7.81 -13.86
C VAL A 26 4.33 7.38 -12.41
N ILE A 27 5.07 6.29 -12.20
CA ILE A 27 5.40 5.77 -10.87
C ILE A 27 6.22 6.80 -10.09
N GLU A 28 7.22 7.43 -10.71
CA GLU A 28 8.04 8.47 -10.09
C GLU A 28 7.17 9.64 -9.60
N GLN A 29 6.21 10.09 -10.42
CA GLN A 29 5.28 11.15 -10.03
C GLN A 29 4.33 10.71 -8.90
N LEU A 30 3.85 9.47 -8.92
CA LEU A 30 3.02 8.93 -7.84
C LEU A 30 3.81 8.83 -6.53
N VAL A 31 5.09 8.45 -6.59
CA VAL A 31 5.98 8.44 -5.42
C VAL A 31 6.14 9.85 -4.87
N MET A 32 6.40 10.84 -5.73
CA MET A 32 6.49 12.25 -5.32
C MET A 32 5.19 12.74 -4.66
N ILE A 33 4.03 12.38 -5.21
CA ILE A 33 2.72 12.69 -4.62
C ILE A 33 2.57 12.04 -3.25
N ALA A 34 2.92 10.76 -3.12
CA ALA A 34 2.83 10.01 -1.86
C ALA A 34 3.76 10.58 -0.78
N VAL A 35 4.95 11.07 -1.14
CA VAL A 35 5.92 11.62 -0.19
C VAL A 35 5.57 13.06 0.19
N GLU A 36 5.36 13.93 -0.80
CA GLU A 36 5.31 15.36 -0.55
C GLU A 36 3.91 15.92 -0.33
N LYS A 37 2.90 15.28 -0.92
CA LYS A 37 1.55 15.86 -1.04
C LYS A 37 0.46 15.02 -0.39
N TYR A 38 0.74 13.81 0.10
CA TYR A 38 -0.28 12.89 0.60
C TYR A 38 -1.23 13.52 1.63
N GLN A 39 -0.68 14.25 2.60
CA GLN A 39 -1.48 14.91 3.63
C GLN A 39 -2.43 16.00 3.09
N LYS A 40 -2.11 16.58 1.93
CA LYS A 40 -2.91 17.60 1.24
C LYS A 40 -3.90 17.01 0.22
N LEU A 41 -3.85 15.70 -0.04
CA LEU A 41 -4.77 15.06 -0.97
C LEU A 41 -6.18 15.04 -0.41
N THR A 42 -7.15 15.30 -1.29
CA THR A 42 -8.57 15.09 -1.03
C THR A 42 -8.85 13.60 -0.81
N ASP A 43 -9.96 13.28 -0.15
CA ASP A 43 -10.34 11.88 0.11
C ASP A 43 -10.51 11.08 -1.21
N VAL A 44 -11.04 11.73 -2.26
CA VAL A 44 -11.13 11.13 -3.61
C VAL A 44 -9.74 10.78 -4.16
N SER A 45 -8.78 11.71 -4.09
CA SER A 45 -7.42 11.48 -4.60
C SER A 45 -6.67 10.41 -3.81
N ARG A 46 -6.88 10.31 -2.49
CA ARG A 46 -6.30 9.23 -1.66
C ARG A 46 -6.86 7.86 -2.06
N ASN A 47 -8.19 7.77 -2.20
CA ASN A 47 -8.85 6.55 -2.66
C ASN A 47 -8.34 6.12 -4.04
N GLN A 48 -8.22 7.07 -4.97
CA GLN A 48 -7.72 6.78 -6.31
C GLN A 48 -6.22 6.47 -6.36
N LEU A 49 -5.42 7.02 -5.44
CA LEU A 49 -4.00 6.68 -5.31
C LEU A 49 -3.82 5.22 -4.85
N VAL A 50 -4.59 4.79 -3.86
CA VAL A 50 -4.58 3.38 -3.43
C VAL A 50 -5.14 2.46 -4.52
N TRP A 51 -6.19 2.90 -5.23
CA TRP A 51 -6.74 2.17 -6.37
C TRP A 51 -5.69 1.95 -7.47
N ILE A 52 -4.96 2.99 -7.89
CA ILE A 52 -3.96 2.83 -8.96
C ILE A 52 -2.79 1.95 -8.50
N VAL A 53 -2.39 2.02 -7.22
CA VAL A 53 -1.37 1.11 -6.66
C VAL A 53 -1.81 -0.34 -6.78
N ARG A 54 -3.06 -0.65 -6.41
CA ARG A 54 -3.62 -2.00 -6.55
C ARG A 54 -3.56 -2.49 -8.00
N GLU A 55 -3.91 -1.64 -8.96
CA GLU A 55 -3.88 -2.00 -10.37
C GLU A 55 -2.45 -2.17 -10.91
N LEU A 56 -1.50 -1.33 -10.47
CA LEU A 56 -0.08 -1.46 -10.83
C LEU A 56 0.55 -2.74 -10.28
N VAL A 57 0.23 -3.10 -9.03
CA VAL A 57 0.67 -4.36 -8.42
C VAL A 57 0.09 -5.57 -9.17
N ARG A 58 -1.20 -5.55 -9.48
CA ARG A 58 -1.88 -6.62 -10.25
C ARG A 58 -1.31 -6.77 -11.66
N ALA A 59 -0.96 -5.66 -12.30
CA ALA A 59 -0.32 -5.65 -13.61
C ALA A 59 1.15 -6.09 -13.57
N GLY A 60 1.76 -6.24 -12.38
CA GLY A 60 3.15 -6.67 -12.24
C GLY A 60 4.15 -5.64 -12.76
N ILE A 61 3.80 -4.35 -12.72
CA ILE A 61 4.69 -3.29 -13.17
C ILE A 61 5.89 -3.17 -12.22
N ASN A 62 7.07 -2.93 -12.76
CA ASN A 62 8.30 -2.78 -11.99
C ASN A 62 8.30 -1.51 -11.15
N SER A 63 9.11 -1.47 -10.07
CA SER A 63 9.32 -0.27 -9.24
C SER A 63 8.11 0.23 -8.45
N VAL A 64 7.01 -0.53 -8.42
CA VAL A 64 5.80 -0.23 -7.63
C VAL A 64 6.03 -0.44 -6.13
N ASP A 65 7.05 -1.23 -5.76
CA ASP A 65 7.47 -1.48 -4.38
C ASP A 65 7.88 -0.19 -3.65
N LEU A 66 8.58 0.73 -4.33
CA LEU A 66 8.95 2.03 -3.76
C LEU A 66 7.72 2.90 -3.47
N LEU A 67 6.70 2.85 -4.32
CA LEU A 67 5.43 3.56 -4.09
C LEU A 67 4.68 2.97 -2.90
N CYS A 68 4.62 1.63 -2.81
CA CYS A 68 4.03 0.94 -1.67
C CYS A 68 4.76 1.28 -0.36
N TRP A 69 6.09 1.26 -0.39
CA TRP A 69 6.93 1.63 0.76
C TRP A 69 6.66 3.06 1.24
N ASN A 70 6.59 4.02 0.33
CA ASN A 70 6.30 5.41 0.69
C ASN A 70 4.87 5.62 1.20
N LEU A 71 3.90 4.84 0.72
CA LEU A 71 2.54 4.84 1.27
C LEU A 71 2.48 4.22 2.67
N MET A 72 3.23 3.16 2.94
CA MET A 72 3.34 2.59 4.29
C MET A 72 3.87 3.61 5.30
N ARG A 73 4.79 4.50 4.88
CA ARG A 73 5.31 5.59 5.72
C ARG A 73 4.27 6.67 6.03
N GLN A 74 3.16 6.73 5.29
CA GLN A 74 2.05 7.65 5.60
C GLN A 74 1.12 7.10 6.69
N ILE A 75 1.27 5.83 7.07
CA ILE A 75 0.55 5.26 8.21
C ILE A 75 1.26 5.70 9.49
N ALA A 76 0.60 6.56 10.26
CA ALA A 76 1.13 7.08 11.51
C ALA A 76 0.79 6.17 12.68
N GLY A 77 1.80 5.79 13.47
CA GLY A 77 1.58 5.15 14.78
C GLY A 77 0.98 6.15 15.77
N GLY A 78 0.08 5.68 16.62
CA GLY A 78 -0.68 6.48 17.58
C GLY A 78 -1.87 7.24 16.99
N ASP A 79 -2.07 7.20 15.67
CA ASP A 79 -3.21 7.83 15.00
C ASP A 79 -4.31 6.79 14.70
N VAL A 80 -5.38 6.82 15.48
CA VAL A 80 -6.57 5.95 15.28
C VAL A 80 -7.69 6.64 14.49
N SER A 81 -7.37 7.69 13.73
CA SER A 81 -8.34 8.32 12.84
C SER A 81 -8.77 7.38 11.71
N ASN A 82 -10.02 7.51 11.28
CA ASN A 82 -10.56 6.68 10.19
C ASN A 82 -9.71 6.74 8.91
N ARG A 83 -9.04 7.87 8.64
CA ARG A 83 -8.16 8.03 7.47
C ARG A 83 -6.90 7.18 7.57
N ASN A 84 -6.28 7.14 8.76
CA ASN A 84 -5.09 6.33 8.99
C ASN A 84 -5.43 4.84 8.97
N LEU A 85 -6.50 4.45 9.68
CA LEU A 85 -7.02 3.08 9.71
C LEU A 85 -7.39 2.57 8.31
N TRP A 86 -8.06 3.40 7.50
CA TRP A 86 -8.43 3.05 6.14
C TRP A 86 -7.20 2.80 5.25
N LEU A 87 -6.15 3.62 5.36
CA LEU A 87 -4.93 3.40 4.60
C LEU A 87 -4.24 2.09 5.04
N ALA A 88 -4.12 1.88 6.35
CA ALA A 88 -3.53 0.68 6.92
C ALA A 88 -4.27 -0.58 6.44
N GLU A 89 -5.60 -0.60 6.49
CA GLU A 89 -6.39 -1.72 6.00
C GLU A 89 -6.26 -1.91 4.48
N SER A 90 -6.32 -0.82 3.71
CA SER A 90 -6.31 -0.91 2.25
C SER A 90 -4.98 -1.42 1.71
N MET A 91 -3.85 -1.01 2.31
CA MET A 91 -2.54 -1.54 1.97
C MET A 91 -2.41 -3.02 2.37
N LEU A 92 -2.96 -3.40 3.54
CA LEU A 92 -2.97 -4.79 4.02
C LEU A 92 -3.70 -5.70 3.04
N ASP A 93 -4.82 -5.23 2.50
CA ASP A 93 -5.59 -5.94 1.48
C ASP A 93 -4.80 -6.13 0.19
N ILE A 94 -4.13 -5.08 -0.30
CA ILE A 94 -3.30 -5.18 -1.50
C ILE A 94 -2.22 -6.25 -1.32
N TYR A 95 -1.53 -6.25 -0.18
CA TYR A 95 -0.49 -7.24 0.09
C TYR A 95 -1.03 -8.65 0.30
N SER A 96 -2.18 -8.79 0.96
CA SER A 96 -2.84 -10.08 1.18
C SER A 96 -3.30 -10.71 -0.13
N GLU A 97 -3.89 -9.91 -1.02
CA GLU A 97 -4.32 -10.32 -2.36
C GLU A 97 -3.14 -10.67 -3.28
N ASN A 98 -2.00 -9.98 -3.13
CA ASN A 98 -0.86 -10.07 -4.05
C ASN A 98 0.40 -10.60 -3.34
N ARG A 99 0.23 -11.63 -2.51
CA ARG A 99 1.29 -12.14 -1.65
C ARG A 99 2.54 -12.58 -2.41
N SER A 100 2.39 -13.35 -3.49
CA SER A 100 3.51 -13.79 -4.33
C SER A 100 4.26 -12.65 -5.02
N TRP A 101 3.63 -11.50 -5.21
CA TRP A 101 4.31 -10.29 -5.68
C TRP A 101 5.13 -9.65 -4.55
N LEU A 102 4.55 -9.50 -3.35
CA LEU A 102 5.24 -8.91 -2.19
C LEU A 102 6.50 -9.70 -1.82
N GLU A 103 6.46 -11.03 -1.92
CA GLU A 103 7.59 -11.93 -1.58
C GLU A 103 8.84 -11.71 -2.46
N LYS A 104 8.71 -10.98 -3.57
CA LYS A 104 9.85 -10.61 -4.44
C LYS A 104 10.67 -9.44 -3.90
N TYR A 105 10.19 -8.74 -2.87
CA TYR A 105 10.76 -7.48 -2.38
C TYR A 105 11.06 -7.55 -0.87
N PRO A 106 12.23 -8.11 -0.46
CA PRO A 106 12.58 -8.29 0.95
C PRO A 106 12.56 -6.99 1.77
N ILE A 107 13.04 -5.88 1.20
CA ILE A 107 13.03 -4.56 1.85
C ILE A 107 11.60 -4.08 2.12
N LEU A 108 10.68 -4.30 1.17
CA LEU A 108 9.28 -3.95 1.35
C LEU A 108 8.62 -4.84 2.42
N ILE A 109 8.92 -6.15 2.43
CA ILE A 109 8.45 -7.08 3.46
C ILE A 109 8.88 -6.61 4.85
N ALA A 110 10.16 -6.29 5.05
CA ALA A 110 10.67 -5.81 6.32
C ALA A 110 9.95 -4.52 6.76
N SER A 111 9.73 -3.58 5.84
CA SER A 111 8.99 -2.36 6.13
C SER A 111 7.53 -2.63 6.48
N VAL A 112 6.87 -3.55 5.78
CA VAL A 112 5.47 -3.93 6.04
C VAL A 112 5.36 -4.55 7.43
N ILE A 113 6.24 -5.48 7.77
CA ILE A 113 6.28 -6.11 9.10
C ILE A 113 6.50 -5.07 10.18
N TYR A 114 7.50 -4.21 10.01
CA TYR A 114 7.80 -3.14 10.97
C TYR A 114 6.59 -2.22 11.19
N THR A 115 5.96 -1.73 10.11
CA THR A 115 4.81 -0.82 10.21
C THR A 115 3.62 -1.48 10.91
N TYR A 116 3.24 -2.71 10.53
CA TYR A 116 2.09 -3.37 11.16
C TYR A 116 2.38 -3.78 12.61
N LEU A 117 3.59 -4.26 12.93
CA LEU A 117 3.96 -4.53 14.33
C LEU A 117 3.87 -3.27 15.20
N ARG A 118 4.27 -2.11 14.65
CA ARG A 118 4.18 -0.84 15.37
C ARG A 118 2.74 -0.40 15.60
N ILE A 119 1.86 -0.46 14.61
CA ILE A 119 0.47 0.04 14.78
C ILE A 119 -0.46 -0.96 15.50
N LEU A 120 -0.06 -2.22 15.62
CA LEU A 120 -0.83 -3.26 16.34
C LEU A 120 -1.15 -2.88 17.79
N GLU A 121 -0.26 -2.12 18.45
CA GLU A 121 -0.47 -1.64 19.82
C GLU A 121 -1.57 -0.58 19.91
N ASP A 122 -1.77 0.18 18.83
CA ASP A 122 -2.77 1.24 18.74
C ASP A 122 -4.17 0.67 18.44
N HIS A 123 -4.25 -0.52 17.82
CA HIS A 123 -5.51 -1.17 17.43
C HIS A 123 -6.13 -2.03 18.57
N THR A 124 -5.98 -1.62 19.82
CA THR A 124 -6.45 -2.38 21.00
C THR A 124 -7.91 -2.15 21.37
N SER A 125 -8.54 -1.09 20.84
CA SER A 125 -9.95 -0.80 21.07
C SER A 125 -10.85 -1.96 20.57
N PRO A 126 -11.93 -2.34 21.29
CA PRO A 126 -12.85 -3.39 20.86
C PRO A 126 -13.41 -3.18 19.44
N ASN A 127 -13.60 -1.91 19.04
CA ASN A 127 -14.12 -1.55 17.73
C ASN A 127 -13.13 -1.84 16.57
N LEU A 128 -11.85 -2.05 16.88
CA LEU A 128 -10.79 -2.35 15.91
C LEU A 128 -10.38 -3.84 15.94
N GLY A 129 -11.09 -4.68 16.69
CA GLY A 129 -10.72 -6.09 16.87
C GLY A 129 -10.64 -6.87 15.56
N SER A 130 -11.52 -6.59 14.60
CA SER A 130 -11.50 -7.23 13.26
C SER A 130 -10.26 -6.86 12.46
N LEU A 131 -9.93 -5.56 12.40
CA LEU A 131 -8.73 -5.05 11.71
C LEU A 131 -7.47 -5.61 12.36
N LYS A 132 -7.36 -5.56 13.69
CA LYS A 132 -6.24 -6.12 14.42
C LYS A 132 -6.06 -7.61 14.14
N GLN A 133 -7.14 -8.39 14.13
CA GLN A 133 -7.04 -9.82 13.83
C GLN A 133 -6.53 -10.07 12.41
N LYS A 134 -6.95 -9.27 11.44
CA LYS A 134 -6.49 -9.33 10.05
C LYS A 134 -4.99 -9.03 9.95
N GLU A 135 -4.52 -8.00 10.63
CA GLU A 135 -3.10 -7.62 10.72
C GLU A 135 -2.26 -8.74 11.35
N VAL A 136 -2.71 -9.30 12.48
CA VAL A 136 -2.03 -10.42 13.16
C VAL A 136 -1.94 -11.64 12.24
N ASN A 137 -3.04 -12.03 11.60
CA ASN A 137 -3.07 -13.20 10.72
C ASN A 137 -2.10 -13.03 9.54
N PHE A 138 -2.07 -11.83 8.94
CA PHE A 138 -1.16 -11.51 7.85
C PHE A 138 0.30 -11.55 8.31
N LEU A 139 0.64 -10.89 9.42
CA LEU A 139 1.99 -10.85 9.98
C LEU A 139 2.51 -12.24 10.34
N VAL A 140 1.71 -13.04 11.06
CA VAL A 140 2.08 -14.42 11.40
C VAL A 140 2.31 -15.24 10.14
N GLY A 141 1.48 -15.04 9.11
CA GLY A 141 1.66 -15.67 7.81
C GLY A 141 3.01 -15.33 7.18
N ILE A 142 3.34 -14.04 7.07
CA ILE A 142 4.58 -13.59 6.41
C ILE A 142 5.82 -13.99 7.21
N ILE A 143 5.85 -13.74 8.52
CA ILE A 143 7.02 -14.01 9.36
C ILE A 143 7.40 -15.49 9.33
N ARG A 144 6.41 -16.40 9.33
CA ARG A 144 6.66 -17.85 9.23
C ARG A 144 7.31 -18.25 7.90
N ASN A 145 6.97 -17.55 6.82
CA ASN A 145 7.49 -17.85 5.48
C ASN A 145 8.82 -17.17 5.18
N HIS A 146 9.13 -16.06 5.85
CA HIS A 146 10.29 -15.19 5.54
C HIS A 146 11.19 -14.93 6.75
N PHE A 147 11.22 -15.84 7.74
CA PHE A 147 11.87 -15.62 9.03
C PHE A 147 13.32 -15.09 8.93
N THR A 148 14.11 -15.54 7.96
CA THR A 148 15.48 -15.07 7.70
C THR A 148 15.57 -13.61 7.26
N ASP A 149 14.59 -13.12 6.49
CA ASP A 149 14.56 -11.74 5.99
C ASP A 149 14.09 -10.76 7.07
N VAL A 150 13.42 -11.28 8.11
CA VAL A 150 12.95 -10.51 9.28
C VAL A 150 14.05 -10.35 10.35
N CYS A 151 15.01 -11.28 10.39
CA CYS A 151 16.07 -11.30 11.40
C CYS A 151 17.39 -10.61 10.98
N MET A 152 17.49 -10.14 9.74
CA MET A 152 18.61 -9.32 9.25
C MET A 152 18.32 -7.82 9.39
#